data_AF-E1Z2T0-F1
#
_entry.id   AF-E1Z2T0-F1
#
_cell.length_a   1.000
_cell.length_b   1.000
_cell.length_c   1.000
_cell.angle_alpha   90.00
_cell.angle_beta   90.00
_cell.angle_gamma   90.00
#
_symmetry.space_group_name_H-M   'P 1'
#
loop_
_entity.id
_entity.type
_entity.pdbx_description
1 polymer ?
#
loop_
_entity_poly.entity_id
_entity_poly.type
_entity_poly.pdbx_seq_one_letter_code
_entity_poly.pdbx_strand_id
1 'polypeptide(L)' 'LQALDEQELAHVLCRPRNALSKQYSGIFGKNGCRFHATPAGVAAIAREARTKGVGARGLRSILERALLEAMFHV' A
#
# COMPACT_ATOMS: atom_id res chain seq x y z
N LEU A 1 -6.87 -17.76 -13.13
CA LEU A 1 -6.52 -16.41 -12.62
C LEU A 1 -5.00 -16.29 -12.70
N GLN A 2 -4.48 -15.42 -13.56
CA GLN A 2 -3.04 -15.13 -13.62
C GLN A 2 -2.62 -14.38 -12.34
N ALA A 3 -1.42 -14.70 -11.83
CA ALA A 3 -0.88 -14.02 -10.67
C ALA A 3 -0.44 -12.60 -11.06
N LEU A 4 -1.00 -11.60 -10.38
CA LEU A 4 -0.72 -10.17 -10.62
C LEU A 4 0.78 -9.88 -10.64
N ASP A 5 1.25 -9.16 -11.66
CA ASP A 5 2.63 -8.71 -11.75
C ASP A 5 2.92 -7.51 -10.81
N GLU A 6 4.19 -7.12 -10.66
CA GLU A 6 4.56 -5.98 -9.81
C GLU A 6 3.90 -4.66 -10.26
N GLN A 7 3.72 -4.45 -11.57
CA GLN A 7 3.12 -3.23 -12.11
C GLN A 7 1.62 -3.18 -11.83
N GLU A 8 0.91 -4.31 -11.95
CA GLU A 8 -0.50 -4.44 -11.60
C GLU A 8 -0.71 -4.23 -10.11
N LEU A 9 0.16 -4.79 -9.26
CA LEU A 9 0.14 -4.57 -7.81
C LEU A 9 0.37 -3.08 -7.47
N ALA A 10 1.35 -2.44 -8.09
CA ALA A 10 1.59 -1.00 -7.94
C ALA A 10 0.40 -0.16 -8.44
N HIS A 11 -0.23 -0.56 -9.54
CA HIS A 11 -1.43 0.08 -10.06
C HIS A 11 -2.56 0.03 -9.03
N VAL A 12 -2.84 -1.15 -8.47
CA VAL A 12 -3.86 -1.33 -7.41
C VAL A 12 -3.55 -0.47 -6.18
N LEU A 13 -2.27 -0.31 -5.82
CA LEU A 13 -1.86 0.46 -4.65
C LEU A 13 -2.16 1.96 -4.79
N CYS A 14 -2.09 2.53 -6.00
CA CYS A 14 -2.04 3.99 -6.22
C CYS A 14 -3.10 4.58 -7.17
N ARG A 15 -3.48 3.87 -8.24
CA ARG A 15 -4.27 4.43 -9.34
C ARG A 15 -5.79 4.41 -9.11
N PRO A 16 -6.43 3.28 -8.75
CA PRO A 16 -7.88 3.20 -8.74
C PRO A 16 -8.51 4.18 -7.75
N ARG A 17 -9.80 4.47 -7.92
CA ARG A 17 -10.54 5.36 -7.00
C ARG A 17 -10.44 4.88 -5.55
N ASN A 18 -10.47 3.56 -5.35
CA ASN A 18 -10.41 2.90 -4.05
C ASN A 18 -9.00 2.36 -3.73
N ALA A 19 -7.95 2.96 -4.30
CA ALA A 19 -6.57 2.56 -4.06
C ALA A 19 -6.21 2.59 -2.57
N LEU A 20 -5.41 1.63 -2.12
CA LEU A 20 -5.00 1.51 -0.70
C LEU A 20 -4.30 2.79 -0.21
N SER A 21 -3.40 3.37 -1.00
CA SER A 21 -2.73 4.63 -0.65
C SER A 21 -3.70 5.79 -0.36
N LYS A 22 -4.81 5.88 -1.09
CA LYS A 22 -5.84 6.91 -0.87
C LYS A 22 -6.62 6.64 0.41
N GLN A 23 -6.90 5.38 0.72
CA GLN A 23 -7.55 4.99 1.97
C GLN A 23 -6.68 5.35 3.17
N TYR A 24 -5.39 5.01 3.15
CA TYR A 24 -4.44 5.40 4.21
C TYR A 24 -4.29 6.91 4.31
N SER A 25 -4.24 7.62 3.19
CA SER A 25 -4.22 9.09 3.23
C SER A 25 -5.43 9.69 3.94
N GLY A 26 -6.62 9.10 3.77
CA GLY A 26 -7.80 9.52 4.53
C GLY A 26 -7.70 9.20 6.02
N ILE A 27 -7.15 8.04 6.39
CA ILE A 27 -6.96 7.63 7.79
C ILE A 27 -5.99 8.58 8.50
N PHE A 28 -4.79 8.80 7.95
CA PHE A 28 -3.82 9.73 8.50
C PHE A 28 -4.33 11.17 8.50
N GLY A 29 -5.10 11.56 7.49
CA GLY A 29 -5.71 12.89 7.40
C GLY A 29 -6.68 13.20 8.54
N LYS A 30 -7.38 12.20 9.10
CA LYS A 30 -8.23 12.38 10.28
C LYS A 30 -7.44 12.79 11.53
N ASN A 31 -6.17 12.43 11.58
CA ASN A 31 -5.26 12.78 12.68
C ASN A 31 -4.40 14.01 12.33
N GLY A 32 -4.75 14.76 11.27
CA GLY A 32 -3.99 15.93 10.83
C GLY A 32 -2.67 15.59 10.12
N CYS A 33 -2.39 14.32 9.84
CA CYS A 33 -1.16 13.89 9.17
C CYS A 33 -1.33 13.83 7.64
N ARG A 34 -0.29 14.19 6.90
CA ARG A 34 -0.23 13.99 5.44
C ARG A 34 0.49 12.69 5.11
N PHE A 35 -0.20 11.79 4.42
CA PHE A 35 0.40 10.57 3.89
C PHE A 35 0.82 10.78 2.43
N HIS A 36 2.03 10.35 2.08
CA HIS A 36 2.53 10.39 0.70
C HIS A 36 3.18 9.07 0.34
N ALA A 37 2.66 8.41 -0.70
CA ALA A 37 3.24 7.19 -1.24
C ALA A 37 4.27 7.54 -2.33
N THR A 38 5.55 7.33 -2.05
CA THR A 38 6.62 7.58 -3.03
C THR A 38 6.71 6.45 -4.05
N PRO A 39 7.13 6.72 -5.30
CA PRO A 39 7.28 5.69 -6.33
C PRO A 39 8.16 4.50 -5.88
N ALA A 40 9.23 4.79 -5.14
CA ALA A 40 10.12 3.76 -4.59
C ALA A 40 9.44 2.91 -3.52
N GLY A 41 8.67 3.51 -2.61
CA GLY A 41 7.92 2.77 -1.59
C GLY A 41 6.82 1.90 -2.21
N VAL A 42 6.13 2.40 -3.23
CA VAL A 42 5.12 1.65 -4.00
C VAL A 42 5.75 0.43 -4.66
N ALA A 43 6.89 0.61 -5.34
CA ALA A 43 7.62 -0.47 -5.99
C ALA A 43 8.13 -1.52 -4.98
N ALA A 44 8.62 -1.09 -3.82
CA ALA A 44 9.07 -2.00 -2.76
C ALA A 44 7.93 -2.87 -2.22
N ILE A 45 6.76 -2.28 -1.96
CA ILE A 45 5.57 -3.00 -1.49
C ILE A 45 5.07 -4.00 -2.54
N ALA A 46 5.03 -3.59 -3.81
CA ALA A 46 4.61 -4.46 -4.91
C ALA A 46 5.55 -5.67 -5.08
N ARG A 47 6.87 -5.43 -4.99
CA ARG A 47 7.89 -6.47 -5.00
C ARG A 47 7.74 -7.44 -3.84
N GLU A 48 7.57 -6.94 -2.62
CA GLU A 48 7.39 -7.79 -1.44
C GLU A 48 6.12 -8.66 -1.56
N ALA A 49 5.02 -8.09 -2.06
CA ALA A 49 3.79 -8.83 -2.30
C ALA A 49 4.01 -9.95 -3.34
N ARG A 50 4.74 -9.65 -4.41
CA ARG A 50 5.08 -10.64 -5.44
C ARG A 50 5.96 -11.75 -4.89
N THR A 51 7.02 -11.42 -4.13
CA THR A 51 7.91 -12.40 -3.50
C THR A 51 7.16 -13.33 -2.54
N LYS A 52 6.18 -12.80 -1.81
CA LYS A 52 5.33 -13.60 -0.90
C LYS A 52 4.23 -14.39 -1.61
N GLY A 53 4.10 -14.26 -2.94
CA GLY A 53 3.05 -14.93 -3.72
C GLY A 53 1.64 -14.44 -3.36
N VAL A 54 1.51 -13.24 -2.79
CA VAL A 54 0.24 -12.68 -2.35
C VAL A 54 -0.27 -11.68 -3.39
N GLY A 55 -1.54 -11.79 -3.77
CA GLY A 55 -2.18 -10.84 -4.67
C GLY A 55 -2.58 -9.53 -3.98
N ALA A 56 -3.53 -8.81 -4.56
CA ALA A 56 -4.01 -7.53 -4.04
C ALA A 56 -4.43 -7.53 -2.54
N ARG A 57 -4.93 -8.66 -2.02
CA ARG A 57 -5.24 -8.81 -0.58
C ARG A 57 -4.00 -8.71 0.32
N GLY A 58 -2.85 -9.19 -0.14
CA GLY A 58 -1.61 -9.15 0.63
C GLY A 58 -0.98 -7.76 0.71
N LEU A 59 -1.23 -6.90 -0.28
CA LEU A 59 -0.74 -5.50 -0.29
C LEU A 59 -1.19 -4.75 0.96
N ARG A 60 -2.42 -4.99 1.43
CA ARG A 60 -2.93 -4.35 2.63
C ARG A 60 -2.15 -4.78 3.87
N SER A 61 -1.89 -6.07 4.04
CA SER A 61 -1.14 -6.58 5.20
C SER A 61 0.30 -6.05 5.23
N ILE A 62 0.95 -5.92 4.07
CA ILE A 62 2.29 -5.34 3.96
C ILE A 62 2.27 -3.85 4.36
N LEU A 63 1.29 -3.09 3.87
CA LEU A 63 1.08 -1.69 4.25
C LEU A 63 0.81 -1.52 5.74
N GLU A 64 -0.11 -2.30 6.32
CA GLU A 64 -0.43 -2.23 7.76
C GLU A 64 0.82 -2.47 8.60
N ARG A 65 1.64 -3.47 8.22
CA ARG A 65 2.86 -3.78 8.94
C ARG A 65 3.91 -2.66 8.82
N ALA A 66 4.05 -2.05 7.64
CA ALA A 66 4.96 -0.94 7.42
C ALA A 66 4.53 0.36 8.10
N LEU A 67 3.21 0.55 8.28
CA LEU A 67 2.64 1.77 8.87
C LEU A 67 2.29 1.59 10.35
N LEU A 68 2.44 0.40 10.92
CA LEU A 68 2.06 0.09 12.30
C LEU A 68 2.74 1.04 13.30
N GLU A 69 4.05 1.20 13.20
CA GLU A 69 4.80 2.11 14.07
C GLU A 69 4.34 3.55 13.87
N ALA A 70 4.22 4.01 12.61
CA ALA A 70 3.75 5.35 12.31
C ALA A 70 2.33 5.59 12.85
N MET A 71 1.44 4.60 12.84
CA MET A 71 0.08 4.71 13.38
C MET A 71 0.04 4.74 14.91
N PHE A 72 1.00 4.14 15.60
CA PHE A 72 1.06 4.12 17.06
C PHE A 72 1.60 5.45 17.64
N HIS A 73 2.43 6.16 16.88
CA HIS A 73 3.06 7.42 17.29
C HIS A 73 2.30 8.67 16.83
N VAL A 74 1.11 8.52 16.24
CA VAL A 74 0.25 9.61 15.75
C VAL A 74 -0.79 10.01 16.80
#